data_AF-A0A2W6CLK5-F1
#
_entry.id   AF-A0A2W6CLK5-F1
#
_cell.length_a   1.000
_cell.length_b   1.000
_cell.length_c   1.000
_cell.angle_alpha   90.00
_cell.angle_beta   90.00
_cell.angle_gamma   90.00
#
_symmetry.space_group_name_H-M   'P 1'
#
loop_
_entity.id
_entity.type
_entity.pdbx_description
1 polymer ?
#
loop_
_entity_poly.entity_id
_entity_poly.type
_entity_poly.pdbx_seq_one_letter_code
_entity_poly.pdbx_strand_id
1 'polypeptide(L)'
;MVECSKLTAEQLAATDNPRYTIRAELLRELVLGRSGEGLDPLGVRVHGARIAGTLDLTHVPAAVGIELRDCFFESPVLLVSARLPWLTLAGSHLRSLDCDGLQVDGDALLGDGFMATGQGDYGAVRLLGAHVKGQLNFNGALLTNETGPALIGDGLHVNGDLFGGGFIATGHGELGAVRLPGAHITGQLNLNGAELTNQAGPALIADGLRVDGGLVLAEGFTATGHYARGAVRLPGAHISGQLNLDGVALVNPAGPALIGDHLEVDGGVFLDGFTATGHGEDGAVRLPDAHIAGQLNLDRAALTNPTGAALLADHLRVDSDMFAEGFTATGHSP
;
A
#
# COMPACT_ATOMS: atom_id res chain seq x y z
N MET A 1 11.51 19.22 19.57
CA MET A 1 10.82 17.95 19.88
C MET A 1 10.20 18.07 21.25
N VAL A 2 8.93 17.70 21.39
CA VAL A 2 8.19 17.65 22.66
C VAL A 2 7.73 16.23 22.89
N GLU A 3 8.12 15.63 24.01
CA GLU A 3 7.65 14.31 24.41
C GLU A 3 6.59 14.47 25.51
N CYS A 4 5.35 14.11 25.18
CA CYS A 4 4.19 14.31 26.06
C CYS A 4 4.03 13.13 27.03
N SER A 5 4.30 11.91 26.59
CA SER A 5 4.16 10.70 27.41
C SER A 5 4.98 9.53 26.86
N LYS A 6 5.09 8.48 27.67
CA LYS A 6 5.57 7.15 27.26
C LYS A 6 4.42 6.14 27.13
N LEU A 7 3.18 6.63 27.02
CA LEU A 7 2.01 5.79 26.88
C LEU A 7 1.92 5.31 25.43
N THR A 8 1.39 4.10 25.22
CA THR A 8 1.06 3.63 23.87
C THR A 8 -0.14 4.41 23.32
N ALA A 9 -0.37 4.34 22.01
CA ALA A 9 -1.52 4.98 21.39
C ALA A 9 -2.86 4.46 21.94
N GLU A 10 -2.97 3.18 22.31
CA GLU A 10 -4.19 2.66 22.97
C GLU A 10 -4.37 3.20 24.39
N GLN A 11 -3.27 3.34 25.14
CA GLN A 11 -3.31 3.95 26.47
C GLN A 11 -3.67 5.44 26.40
N LEU A 12 -3.21 6.14 25.36
CA LEU A 12 -3.60 7.52 25.05
C LEU A 12 -5.08 7.63 24.66
N ALA A 13 -5.62 6.64 23.95
CA ALA A 13 -7.04 6.57 23.62
C ALA A 13 -7.92 6.40 24.87
N ALA A 14 -7.42 5.68 25.88
CA ALA A 14 -8.15 5.38 27.12
C ALA A 14 -8.00 6.44 28.22
N THR A 15 -7.16 7.47 28.03
CA THR A 15 -6.90 8.49 29.05
C THR A 15 -7.49 9.84 28.69
N ASP A 16 -8.11 10.50 29.68
CA ASP A 16 -8.61 11.87 29.59
C ASP A 16 -7.68 12.90 30.27
N ASN A 17 -6.44 12.50 30.60
CA ASN A 17 -5.52 13.39 31.30
C ASN A 17 -5.08 14.55 30.39
N PRO A 18 -5.44 15.81 30.70
CA PRO A 18 -5.18 16.94 29.82
C PRO A 18 -3.69 17.22 29.62
N ARG A 19 -2.80 16.67 30.47
CA ARG A 19 -1.34 16.83 30.31
C ARG A 19 -0.79 16.15 29.07
N TYR A 20 -1.53 15.20 28.49
CA TYR A 20 -1.14 14.47 27.29
C TYR A 20 -1.85 14.98 26.04
N THR A 21 -2.74 15.97 26.19
CA THR A 21 -3.62 16.41 25.13
C THR A 21 -3.07 17.65 24.44
N ILE A 22 -2.94 17.59 23.12
CA ILE A 22 -2.61 18.72 22.27
C ILE A 22 -3.80 19.01 21.36
N ARG A 23 -4.22 20.27 21.28
CA ARG A 23 -5.28 20.69 20.34
C ARG A 23 -4.72 20.68 18.92
N ALA A 24 -5.45 20.07 17.99
CA ALA A 24 -5.07 20.04 16.57
C ALA A 24 -4.88 21.45 15.97
N GLU A 25 -5.71 22.41 16.40
CA GLU A 25 -5.59 23.83 15.99
C GLU A 25 -4.22 24.43 16.32
N LEU A 26 -3.61 24.03 17.45
CA LEU A 26 -2.26 24.51 17.79
C LEU A 26 -1.21 23.98 16.81
N LEU A 27 -1.31 22.69 16.42
CA LEU A 27 -0.41 22.10 15.43
C LEU A 27 -0.55 22.80 14.08
N ARG A 28 -1.77 23.10 13.64
CA ARG A 28 -2.04 23.87 12.42
C ARG A 28 -1.38 25.26 12.46
N GLU A 29 -1.57 26.02 13.54
CA GLU A 29 -0.99 27.35 13.69
C GLU A 29 0.55 27.33 13.70
N LEU A 30 1.15 26.30 14.33
CA LEU A 30 2.60 26.09 14.31
C LEU A 30 3.11 25.78 12.90
N VAL A 31 2.46 24.87 12.17
CA VAL A 31 2.86 24.52 10.79
C VAL A 31 2.73 25.71 9.82
N LEU A 32 1.79 26.62 10.09
CA LEU A 32 1.59 27.87 9.33
C LEU A 32 2.62 28.96 9.66
N GLY A 33 3.46 28.80 10.69
CA GLY A 33 4.44 29.82 11.10
C GLY A 33 3.84 31.05 11.75
N ARG A 34 2.62 30.93 12.31
CA ARG A 34 1.89 32.05 12.92
C ARG A 34 2.31 32.36 14.36
N SER A 35 3.27 31.61 14.92
CA SER A 35 3.74 31.73 16.31
C SER A 35 4.67 32.93 16.60
N GLY A 36 4.93 33.81 15.62
CA GLY A 36 5.62 35.10 15.83
C GLY A 36 7.14 35.03 16.00
N GLU A 37 7.68 33.94 16.54
CA GLU A 37 9.11 33.61 16.50
C GLU A 37 9.36 32.57 15.39
N GLY A 38 10.44 32.73 14.62
CA GLY A 38 10.75 31.84 13.51
C GLY A 38 10.74 30.38 13.95
N LEU A 39 10.06 29.53 13.17
CA LEU A 39 9.95 28.11 13.50
C LEU A 39 11.32 27.44 13.41
N ASP A 40 11.55 26.50 14.33
CA ASP A 40 12.70 25.60 14.27
C ASP A 40 12.70 24.89 12.90
N PRO A 41 13.80 24.93 12.12
CA PRO A 41 13.91 24.20 10.86
C PRO A 41 13.69 22.68 10.98
N LEU A 42 13.84 22.12 12.19
CA LEU A 42 13.50 20.73 12.49
C LEU A 42 11.99 20.45 12.56
N GLY A 43 11.16 21.47 12.40
CA GLY A 43 9.71 21.38 12.30
C GLY A 43 8.97 21.07 13.60
N VAL A 44 7.67 20.80 13.47
CA VAL A 44 6.78 20.51 14.61
C VAL A 44 6.90 19.03 14.95
N ARG A 45 7.54 18.71 16.08
CA ARG A 45 7.83 17.33 16.48
C ARG A 45 7.23 17.01 17.85
N VAL A 46 6.23 16.14 17.87
CA VAL A 46 5.45 15.76 19.06
C VAL A 46 5.37 14.24 19.16
N HIS A 47 5.73 13.70 20.33
CA HIS A 47 5.71 12.26 20.59
C HIS A 47 4.76 11.92 21.75
N GLY A 48 4.00 10.82 21.62
CA GLY A 48 3.23 10.25 22.72
C GLY A 48 2.07 11.15 23.18
N ALA A 49 1.39 11.82 22.25
CA ALA A 49 0.32 12.78 22.55
C ALA A 49 -1.07 12.34 22.05
N ARG A 50 -2.10 12.77 22.76
CA ARG A 50 -3.50 12.68 22.34
C ARG A 50 -3.86 13.95 21.59
N ILE A 51 -4.15 13.85 20.29
CA ILE A 51 -4.49 14.99 19.45
C ILE A 51 -6.00 15.19 19.46
N ALA A 52 -6.42 16.31 20.04
CA ALA A 52 -7.82 16.66 20.21
C ALA A 52 -8.35 17.54 19.09
N GLY A 53 -9.48 17.13 18.50
CA GLY A 53 -10.09 17.74 17.32
C GLY A 53 -9.44 17.30 16.01
N THR A 54 -10.00 17.79 14.89
CA THR A 54 -9.52 17.49 13.53
C THR A 54 -8.25 18.27 13.23
N LEU A 55 -7.16 17.57 12.87
CA LEU A 55 -5.99 18.20 12.27
C LEU A 55 -6.26 18.41 10.79
N ASP A 56 -6.81 19.57 10.48
CA ASP A 56 -7.02 20.02 9.11
C ASP A 56 -5.82 20.85 8.68
N LEU A 57 -5.15 20.45 7.60
CA LEU A 57 -4.10 21.16 6.86
C LEU A 57 -4.45 21.27 5.37
N THR A 58 -5.74 21.19 5.03
CA THR A 58 -6.24 21.31 3.66
C THR A 58 -5.77 22.61 3.01
N HIS A 59 -5.17 22.50 1.82
CA HIS A 59 -4.55 23.59 1.06
C HIS A 59 -3.44 24.36 1.79
N VAL A 60 -2.88 23.82 2.89
CA VAL A 60 -1.83 24.50 3.65
C VAL A 60 -0.46 24.29 2.98
N PRO A 61 0.25 25.37 2.59
CA PRO A 61 1.68 25.32 2.33
C PRO A 61 2.43 25.43 3.65
N ALA A 62 2.82 24.29 4.23
CA ALA A 62 3.50 24.25 5.50
C ALA A 62 4.88 24.90 5.43
N ALA A 63 5.19 25.76 6.40
CA ALA A 63 6.50 26.39 6.50
C ALA A 63 7.59 25.42 6.95
N VAL A 64 7.21 24.38 7.71
CA VAL A 64 8.10 23.34 8.25
C VAL A 64 7.39 21.97 8.20
N GLY A 65 8.16 20.89 8.28
CA GLY A 65 7.58 19.54 8.36
C GLY A 65 6.94 19.24 9.71
N ILE A 66 6.18 18.14 9.76
CA ILE A 66 5.44 17.72 10.95
C ILE A 66 5.69 16.23 11.27
N GLU A 67 6.03 15.98 12.53
CA GLU A 67 6.24 14.67 13.13
C GLU A 67 5.30 14.49 14.31
N LEU A 68 4.35 13.58 14.18
CA LEU A 68 3.44 13.17 15.24
C LEU A 68 3.63 11.67 15.43
N ARG A 69 4.55 11.30 16.32
CA ARG A 69 4.95 9.90 16.54
C ARG A 69 4.25 9.34 17.77
N ASP A 70 3.82 8.08 17.71
CA ASP A 70 3.16 7.38 18.83
C ASP A 70 1.96 8.17 19.39
N CYS A 71 1.27 8.91 18.53
CA CYS A 71 0.15 9.77 18.92
C CYS A 71 -1.19 9.08 18.67
N PHE A 72 -2.21 9.46 19.44
CA PHE A 72 -3.59 9.03 19.20
C PHE A 72 -4.44 10.21 18.71
N PHE A 73 -5.16 10.05 17.62
CA PHE A 73 -6.04 11.06 17.05
C PHE A 73 -7.51 10.69 17.29
N GLU A 74 -8.26 11.59 17.93
CA GLU A 74 -9.70 11.38 18.16
C GLU A 74 -10.54 11.51 16.89
N SER A 75 -10.04 12.29 15.93
CA SER A 75 -10.73 12.70 14.71
C SER A 75 -9.86 12.40 13.49
N PRO A 76 -10.44 12.42 12.27
CA PRO A 76 -9.66 12.32 11.04
C PRO A 76 -8.57 13.39 10.91
N VAL A 77 -7.55 13.07 10.13
CA VAL A 77 -6.49 14.01 9.72
C VAL A 77 -6.69 14.34 8.25
N LEU A 78 -6.79 15.63 7.93
CA LEU A 78 -7.07 16.12 6.57
C LEU A 78 -5.85 16.88 6.05
N LEU A 79 -5.16 16.33 5.06
CA LEU A 79 -3.99 16.90 4.40
C LEU A 79 -4.24 17.16 2.90
N VAL A 80 -5.51 17.31 2.52
CA VAL A 80 -5.95 17.45 1.12
C VAL A 80 -5.25 18.64 0.46
N SER A 81 -4.52 18.37 -0.63
CA SER A 81 -3.75 19.38 -1.38
C SER A 81 -2.79 20.21 -0.52
N ALA A 82 -2.35 19.68 0.63
CA ALA A 82 -1.33 20.31 1.45
C ALA A 82 0.04 20.20 0.76
N ARG A 83 0.97 21.08 1.11
CA ARG A 83 2.39 20.95 0.76
C ARG A 83 3.21 20.90 2.04
N LEU A 84 3.92 19.81 2.26
CA LEU A 84 4.73 19.57 3.46
C LEU A 84 6.20 19.36 3.07
N PRO A 85 7.17 19.92 3.81
CA PRO A 85 8.57 19.54 3.64
C PRO A 85 8.83 18.05 3.89
N TRP A 86 8.18 17.46 4.89
CA TRP A 86 8.18 16.03 5.23
C TRP A 86 7.04 15.76 6.21
N LEU A 87 6.61 14.49 6.29
CA LEU A 87 5.52 14.03 7.16
C LEU A 87 5.93 12.75 7.85
N THR A 88 5.70 12.66 9.16
CA THR A 88 5.73 11.36 9.84
C THR A 88 4.59 11.23 10.83
N LEU A 89 3.87 10.12 10.70
CA LEU A 89 2.84 9.66 11.64
C LEU A 89 3.20 8.28 12.22
N ALA A 90 4.48 7.89 12.17
CA ALA A 90 4.93 6.57 12.61
C ALA A 90 4.42 6.21 14.03
N GLY A 91 3.93 4.98 14.19
CA GLY A 91 3.34 4.49 15.45
C GLY A 91 2.04 5.19 15.89
N SER A 92 1.51 6.14 15.12
CA SER A 92 0.29 6.84 15.49
C SER A 92 -0.98 6.11 15.07
N HIS A 93 -2.03 6.26 15.87
CA HIS A 93 -3.34 5.63 15.65
C HIS A 93 -4.38 6.71 15.35
N LEU A 94 -5.10 6.54 14.26
CA LEU A 94 -6.10 7.50 13.80
C LEU A 94 -7.32 6.83 13.17
N ARG A 95 -8.40 7.60 13.02
CA ARG A 95 -9.62 7.15 12.34
C ARG A 95 -9.37 7.03 10.83
N SER A 96 -9.20 8.17 10.16
CA SER A 96 -8.85 8.20 8.73
C SER A 96 -7.87 9.31 8.42
N LEU A 97 -7.07 9.10 7.38
CA LEU A 97 -6.09 10.04 6.87
C LEU A 97 -6.42 10.35 5.41
N ASP A 98 -6.78 11.60 5.13
CA ASP A 98 -7.07 12.07 3.77
C ASP A 98 -5.92 12.93 3.26
N CYS A 99 -5.11 12.38 2.36
CA CYS A 99 -3.96 13.03 1.73
C CYS A 99 -4.18 13.21 0.23
N ASP A 100 -5.41 13.35 -0.24
CA ASP A 100 -5.69 13.53 -1.66
C ASP A 100 -4.98 14.78 -2.21
N GLY A 101 -4.17 14.60 -3.26
CA GLY A 101 -3.35 15.66 -3.85
C GLY A 101 -2.24 16.22 -2.94
N LEU A 102 -1.92 15.56 -1.81
CA LEU A 102 -0.83 15.95 -0.92
C LEU A 102 0.49 16.00 -1.69
N GLN A 103 1.30 17.03 -1.43
CA GLN A 103 2.66 17.12 -1.94
C GLN A 103 3.66 17.11 -0.78
N VAL A 104 4.58 16.14 -0.78
CA VAL A 104 5.65 16.04 0.21
C VAL A 104 7.00 16.23 -0.49
N ASP A 105 7.77 17.24 -0.07
CA ASP A 105 9.05 17.55 -0.71
C ASP A 105 10.18 16.59 -0.32
N GLY A 106 10.04 15.91 0.82
CA GLY A 106 10.89 14.83 1.31
C GLY A 106 10.08 13.55 1.54
N ASP A 107 10.32 12.89 2.67
CA ASP A 107 9.72 11.59 2.98
C ASP A 107 8.37 11.70 3.69
N ALA A 108 7.53 10.70 3.46
CA ALA A 108 6.28 10.45 4.18
C ALA A 108 6.37 9.10 4.91
N LEU A 109 6.46 9.14 6.24
CA LEU A 109 6.69 7.96 7.08
C LEU A 109 5.44 7.62 7.90
N LEU A 110 4.77 6.54 7.52
CA LEU A 110 3.54 6.00 8.09
C LEU A 110 3.75 4.54 8.53
N GLY A 111 4.95 4.19 9.01
CA GLY A 111 5.32 2.85 9.47
C GLY A 111 5.32 2.70 10.99
N ASP A 112 6.08 1.71 11.48
CA ASP A 112 6.34 1.46 12.90
C ASP A 112 5.06 1.30 13.75
N GLY A 113 4.07 0.53 13.26
CA GLY A 113 2.81 0.33 13.98
C GLY A 113 1.77 1.44 13.80
N PHE A 114 1.94 2.29 12.78
CA PHE A 114 0.88 3.19 12.33
C PHE A 114 -0.42 2.42 12.08
N MET A 115 -1.53 2.94 12.62
CA MET A 115 -2.83 2.31 12.51
C MET A 115 -3.89 3.31 12.01
N ALA A 116 -4.61 2.94 10.96
CA ALA A 116 -5.80 3.67 10.50
C ALA A 116 -7.01 2.74 10.43
N THR A 117 -8.14 3.16 11.00
CA THR A 117 -9.40 2.40 10.95
C THR A 117 -10.52 3.25 10.38
N GLY A 118 -10.70 3.12 9.06
CA GLY A 118 -11.68 3.84 8.27
C GLY A 118 -13.06 3.18 8.22
N GLN A 119 -14.02 3.96 7.74
CA GLN A 119 -15.42 3.59 7.55
C GLN A 119 -15.95 4.29 6.29
N GLY A 120 -16.96 3.73 5.65
CA GLY A 120 -17.56 4.20 4.42
C GLY A 120 -16.78 3.77 3.17
N ASP A 121 -17.22 4.30 2.01
CA ASP A 121 -16.59 4.04 0.71
C ASP A 121 -15.28 4.84 0.55
N TYR A 122 -15.03 5.80 1.45
CA TYR A 122 -13.79 6.55 1.53
C TYR A 122 -12.72 5.69 2.20
N GLY A 123 -11.53 5.58 1.58
CA GLY A 123 -10.45 4.75 2.12
C GLY A 123 -10.00 5.15 3.54
N ALA A 124 -9.47 4.20 4.32
CA ALA A 124 -8.92 4.51 5.65
C ALA A 124 -7.71 5.45 5.53
N VAL A 125 -6.86 5.23 4.53
CA VAL A 125 -5.84 6.16 4.07
C VAL A 125 -6.07 6.48 2.59
N ARG A 126 -6.13 7.76 2.26
CA ARG A 126 -6.26 8.23 0.88
C ARG A 126 -5.04 9.03 0.48
N LEU A 127 -4.51 8.75 -0.71
CA LEU A 127 -3.35 9.34 -1.34
C LEU A 127 -3.63 9.55 -2.83
N LEU A 128 -4.90 9.80 -3.20
CA LEU A 128 -5.31 9.96 -4.60
C LEU A 128 -4.54 11.12 -5.24
N GLY A 129 -3.75 10.83 -6.27
CA GLY A 129 -2.93 11.83 -6.95
C GLY A 129 -1.90 12.54 -6.06
N ALA A 130 -1.56 11.97 -4.89
CA ALA A 130 -0.53 12.52 -4.03
C ALA A 130 0.86 12.39 -4.70
N HIS A 131 1.79 13.27 -4.34
CA HIS A 131 3.17 13.25 -4.82
C HIS A 131 4.15 13.35 -3.66
N VAL A 132 4.93 12.30 -3.45
CA VAL A 132 6.03 12.25 -2.48
C VAL A 132 7.36 12.28 -3.25
N LYS A 133 8.14 13.34 -3.07
CA LYS A 133 9.44 13.47 -3.75
C LYS A 133 10.54 12.61 -3.11
N GLY A 134 10.39 12.24 -1.85
CA GLY A 134 11.23 11.26 -1.17
C GLY A 134 10.61 9.87 -1.22
N GLN A 135 10.76 9.14 -0.12
CA GLN A 135 10.21 7.80 0.08
C GLN A 135 8.84 7.84 0.78
N LEU A 136 8.01 6.85 0.49
CA LEU A 136 6.76 6.59 1.19
C LEU A 136 6.87 5.27 1.95
N ASN A 137 6.67 5.29 3.26
CA ASN A 137 6.90 4.12 4.11
C ASN A 137 5.64 3.74 4.91
N PHE A 138 5.21 2.49 4.77
CA PHE A 138 4.12 1.81 5.47
C PHE A 138 4.59 0.51 6.15
N ASN A 139 5.90 0.37 6.41
CA ASN A 139 6.44 -0.84 7.04
C ASN A 139 5.76 -1.10 8.39
N GLY A 140 5.19 -2.30 8.54
CA GLY A 140 4.46 -2.72 9.72
C GLY A 140 3.19 -1.91 10.02
N ALA A 141 2.67 -1.15 9.07
CA ALA A 141 1.42 -0.42 9.24
C ALA A 141 0.19 -1.34 9.16
N LEU A 142 -0.86 -1.00 9.90
CA LEU A 142 -2.13 -1.73 9.94
C LEU A 142 -3.28 -0.82 9.48
N LEU A 143 -3.81 -1.08 8.28
CA LEU A 143 -4.92 -0.31 7.73
C LEU A 143 -6.15 -1.19 7.59
N THR A 144 -7.24 -0.76 8.21
CA THR A 144 -8.52 -1.47 8.14
C THR A 144 -9.60 -0.50 7.71
N ASN A 145 -10.46 -0.94 6.79
CA ASN A 145 -11.70 -0.26 6.48
C ASN A 145 -12.83 -1.28 6.45
N GLU A 146 -13.90 -1.04 7.21
CA GLU A 146 -15.00 -1.99 7.39
C GLU A 146 -15.97 -2.07 6.20
N THR A 147 -15.94 -1.09 5.30
CA THR A 147 -16.90 -1.04 4.17
C THR A 147 -16.27 -0.69 2.82
N GLY A 148 -15.05 -0.15 2.81
CA GLY A 148 -14.35 0.28 1.61
C GLY A 148 -12.87 -0.11 1.57
N PRO A 149 -12.05 0.56 0.74
CA PRO A 149 -10.62 0.29 0.66
C PRO A 149 -9.87 0.64 1.95
N ALA A 150 -8.85 -0.12 2.30
CA ALA A 150 -7.92 0.25 3.36
C ALA A 150 -6.99 1.38 2.89
N LEU A 151 -6.46 1.26 1.67
CA LEU A 151 -5.56 2.23 1.05
C LEU A 151 -6.01 2.58 -0.37
N ILE A 152 -6.16 3.89 -0.64
CA ILE A 152 -6.39 4.43 -1.98
C ILE A 152 -5.17 5.24 -2.38
N GLY A 153 -4.40 4.76 -3.35
CA GLY A 153 -3.22 5.40 -3.93
C GLY A 153 -3.29 5.50 -5.46
N ASP A 154 -4.50 5.60 -6.02
CA ASP A 154 -4.70 5.79 -7.45
C ASP A 154 -3.93 7.04 -7.94
N GLY A 155 -3.12 6.89 -8.99
CA GLY A 155 -2.29 7.97 -9.52
C GLY A 155 -1.25 8.54 -8.55
N LEU A 156 -0.92 7.82 -7.47
CA LEU A 156 0.15 8.20 -6.53
C LEU A 156 1.49 8.27 -7.25
N HIS A 157 2.26 9.32 -7.01
CA HIS A 157 3.64 9.44 -7.49
C HIS A 157 4.61 9.42 -6.32
N VAL A 158 5.61 8.55 -6.37
CA VAL A 158 6.72 8.49 -5.41
C VAL A 158 8.03 8.50 -6.18
N ASN A 159 8.84 9.54 -5.99
CA ASN A 159 10.12 9.65 -6.71
C ASN A 159 11.23 8.78 -6.09
N GLY A 160 11.06 8.38 -4.82
CA GLY A 160 11.88 7.37 -4.17
C GLY A 160 11.22 5.99 -4.20
N ASP A 161 11.48 5.22 -3.15
CA ASP A 161 10.89 3.90 -2.93
C ASP A 161 9.56 3.99 -2.17
N LEU A 162 8.69 3.01 -2.40
CA LEU A 162 7.52 2.74 -1.57
C LEU A 162 7.77 1.44 -0.80
N PHE A 163 7.89 1.55 0.52
CA PHE A 163 8.09 0.41 1.42
C PHE A 163 6.81 0.07 2.18
N GLY A 164 6.46 -1.20 2.22
CA GLY A 164 5.34 -1.77 2.98
C GLY A 164 5.66 -3.18 3.46
N GLY A 165 6.89 -3.40 3.95
CA GLY A 165 7.30 -4.66 4.55
C GLY A 165 6.47 -4.97 5.80
N GLY A 166 5.86 -6.16 5.87
CA GLY A 166 4.96 -6.55 6.96
C GLY A 166 3.69 -5.69 7.07
N PHE A 167 3.33 -4.97 6.01
CA PHE A 167 2.13 -4.15 5.94
C PHE A 167 0.87 -5.02 5.96
N ILE A 168 -0.14 -4.65 6.74
CA ILE A 168 -1.41 -5.37 6.82
C ILE A 168 -2.53 -4.45 6.36
N ALA A 169 -3.28 -4.86 5.34
CA ALA A 169 -4.42 -4.11 4.82
C ALA A 169 -5.66 -4.98 4.72
N THR A 170 -6.70 -4.61 5.47
CA THR A 170 -8.02 -5.25 5.41
C THR A 170 -9.04 -4.28 4.85
N GLY A 171 -9.52 -4.54 3.63
CA GLY A 171 -10.59 -3.77 3.00
C GLY A 171 -11.87 -4.58 2.85
N HIS A 172 -12.93 -3.88 2.47
CA HIS A 172 -14.23 -4.46 2.14
C HIS A 172 -14.76 -3.83 0.85
N GLY A 173 -15.75 -4.49 0.25
CA GLY A 173 -16.41 -4.03 -0.97
C GLY A 173 -15.58 -4.26 -2.25
N GLU A 174 -16.20 -3.96 -3.38
CA GLU A 174 -15.68 -4.31 -4.71
C GLU A 174 -14.51 -3.43 -5.17
N LEU A 175 -14.24 -2.32 -4.48
CA LEU A 175 -13.24 -1.32 -4.87
C LEU A 175 -11.78 -1.74 -4.54
N GLY A 176 -11.60 -2.88 -3.89
CA GLY A 176 -10.29 -3.42 -3.53
C GLY A 176 -9.81 -2.98 -2.14
N ALA A 177 -8.93 -3.77 -1.50
CA ALA A 177 -8.36 -3.39 -0.20
C ALA A 177 -7.22 -2.37 -0.35
N VAL A 178 -6.32 -2.61 -1.29
CA VAL A 178 -5.26 -1.67 -1.68
C VAL A 178 -5.41 -1.32 -3.15
N ARG A 179 -5.39 -0.02 -3.44
CA ARG A 179 -5.47 0.50 -4.81
C ARG A 179 -4.23 1.32 -5.14
N LEU A 180 -3.58 0.97 -6.24
CA LEU A 180 -2.49 1.69 -6.90
C LEU A 180 -2.68 1.80 -8.43
N PRO A 181 -3.91 1.91 -9.00
CA PRO A 181 -4.04 2.07 -10.45
C PRO A 181 -3.33 3.32 -10.95
N GLY A 182 -2.52 3.16 -12.00
CA GLY A 182 -1.74 4.25 -12.61
C GLY A 182 -0.76 4.94 -11.66
N ALA A 183 -0.45 4.34 -10.49
CA ALA A 183 0.59 4.86 -9.62
C ALA A 183 1.97 4.74 -10.30
N HIS A 184 2.86 5.67 -9.99
CA HIS A 184 4.23 5.68 -10.51
C HIS A 184 5.23 5.78 -9.37
N ILE A 185 6.01 4.71 -9.20
CA ILE A 185 7.11 4.63 -8.24
C ILE A 185 8.42 4.63 -9.03
N THR A 186 9.22 5.69 -8.90
CA THR A 186 10.51 5.79 -9.61
C THR A 186 11.57 4.86 -8.99
N GLY A 187 11.48 4.61 -7.68
CA GLY A 187 12.29 3.61 -6.99
C GLY A 187 11.67 2.22 -7.06
N GLN A 188 11.89 1.44 -6.01
CA GLN A 188 11.28 0.12 -5.82
C GLN A 188 9.93 0.21 -5.11
N LEU A 189 9.03 -0.72 -5.43
CA LEU A 189 7.86 -1.02 -4.61
C LEU A 189 8.11 -2.34 -3.89
N ASN A 190 8.28 -2.28 -2.57
CA ASN A 190 8.56 -3.45 -1.73
C ASN A 190 7.42 -3.66 -0.73
N LEU A 191 6.73 -4.78 -0.84
CA LEU A 191 5.66 -5.23 0.06
C LEU A 191 6.00 -6.59 0.68
N ASN A 192 7.28 -6.87 0.95
CA ASN A 192 7.72 -8.15 1.52
C ASN A 192 6.93 -8.51 2.78
N GLY A 193 6.40 -9.73 2.84
CA GLY A 193 5.64 -10.20 4.00
C GLY A 193 4.34 -9.43 4.29
N ALA A 194 3.83 -8.63 3.35
CA ALA A 194 2.57 -7.93 3.54
C ALA A 194 1.36 -8.90 3.45
N GLU A 195 0.29 -8.59 4.18
CA GLU A 195 -0.96 -9.35 4.19
C GLU A 195 -2.10 -8.46 3.71
N LEU A 196 -2.66 -8.78 2.55
CA LEU A 196 -3.74 -8.00 1.93
C LEU A 196 -5.01 -8.85 1.85
N THR A 197 -6.09 -8.40 2.49
CA THR A 197 -7.36 -9.13 2.50
C THR A 197 -8.52 -8.24 2.09
N ASN A 198 -9.36 -8.75 1.19
CA ASN A 198 -10.66 -8.17 0.88
C ASN A 198 -11.76 -9.24 0.79
N GLN A 199 -12.83 -9.06 1.56
CA GLN A 199 -13.94 -10.00 1.67
C GLN A 199 -14.95 -9.98 0.50
N ALA A 200 -14.93 -8.95 -0.35
CA ALA A 200 -15.90 -8.79 -1.45
C ALA A 200 -15.31 -8.14 -2.71
N GLY A 201 -13.98 -8.05 -2.80
CA GLY A 201 -13.27 -7.36 -3.86
C GLY A 201 -11.86 -7.91 -4.04
N PRO A 202 -11.04 -7.30 -4.92
CA PRO A 202 -9.62 -7.60 -5.03
C PRO A 202 -8.87 -7.26 -3.73
N ALA A 203 -7.81 -8.01 -3.42
CA ALA A 203 -6.89 -7.62 -2.36
C ALA A 203 -6.00 -6.44 -2.82
N LEU A 204 -5.47 -6.52 -4.05
CA LEU A 204 -4.63 -5.50 -4.66
C LEU A 204 -5.08 -5.18 -6.08
N ILE A 205 -5.34 -3.90 -6.34
CA ILE A 205 -5.58 -3.35 -7.68
C ILE A 205 -4.39 -2.47 -8.06
N ALA A 206 -3.57 -2.92 -9.00
CA ALA A 206 -2.39 -2.21 -9.49
C ALA A 206 -2.38 -2.16 -11.03
N ASP A 207 -3.56 -1.99 -11.62
CA ASP A 207 -3.77 -1.84 -13.06
C ASP A 207 -2.97 -0.63 -13.59
N GLY A 208 -2.13 -0.85 -14.61
CA GLY A 208 -1.29 0.20 -15.18
C GLY A 208 -0.23 0.78 -14.22
N LEU A 209 0.10 0.08 -13.13
CA LEU A 209 1.16 0.47 -12.20
C LEU A 209 2.49 0.59 -12.96
N ARG A 210 3.24 1.67 -12.70
CA ARG A 210 4.60 1.84 -13.19
C ARG A 210 5.59 1.82 -12.04
N VAL A 211 6.59 0.93 -12.13
CA VAL A 211 7.72 0.88 -11.21
C VAL A 211 9.00 0.94 -12.04
N ASP A 212 9.77 2.02 -11.92
CA ASP A 212 11.03 2.14 -12.67
C ASP A 212 12.16 1.30 -12.02
N GLY A 213 12.00 0.92 -10.74
CA GLY A 213 12.78 -0.11 -10.07
C GLY A 213 12.13 -1.50 -10.13
N GLY A 214 12.32 -2.31 -9.08
CA GLY A 214 11.70 -3.63 -8.94
C GLY A 214 10.40 -3.60 -8.13
N LEU A 215 9.51 -4.56 -8.42
CA LEU A 215 8.34 -4.88 -7.60
C LEU A 215 8.62 -6.16 -6.81
N VAL A 216 8.69 -6.05 -5.49
CA VAL A 216 9.04 -7.16 -4.60
C VAL A 216 7.88 -7.43 -3.64
N LEU A 217 7.22 -8.58 -3.80
CA LEU A 217 6.16 -9.06 -2.89
C LEU A 217 6.63 -10.34 -2.17
N ALA A 218 7.93 -10.51 -1.91
CA ALA A 218 8.47 -11.81 -1.47
C ALA A 218 8.24 -12.05 0.04
N GLU A 219 8.94 -13.06 0.58
CA GLU A 219 9.11 -13.24 2.04
C GLU A 219 7.79 -13.39 2.82
N GLY A 220 6.87 -14.20 2.29
CA GLY A 220 5.63 -14.55 2.98
C GLY A 220 4.47 -13.58 2.75
N PHE A 221 4.53 -12.76 1.70
CA PHE A 221 3.38 -11.99 1.26
C PHE A 221 2.18 -12.90 0.97
N THR A 222 1.01 -12.47 1.44
CA THR A 222 -0.25 -13.15 1.18
C THR A 222 -1.29 -12.16 0.70
N ALA A 223 -2.10 -12.58 -0.26
CA ALA A 223 -3.25 -11.80 -0.70
C ALA A 223 -4.47 -12.67 -0.95
N THR A 224 -5.57 -12.33 -0.26
CA THR A 224 -6.86 -13.00 -0.38
C THR A 224 -7.92 -12.03 -0.86
N GLY A 225 -8.42 -12.25 -2.08
CA GLY A 225 -9.54 -11.52 -2.65
C GLY A 225 -10.76 -12.41 -2.81
N HIS A 226 -11.92 -11.80 -3.01
CA HIS A 226 -13.19 -12.48 -3.20
C HIS A 226 -13.96 -11.80 -4.34
N TYR A 227 -13.39 -11.84 -5.55
CA TYR A 227 -13.98 -11.15 -6.69
C TYR A 227 -13.69 -11.83 -8.02
N ALA A 228 -14.67 -11.81 -8.93
CA ALA A 228 -14.55 -12.40 -10.26
C ALA A 228 -13.40 -11.80 -11.08
N ARG A 229 -13.02 -10.54 -10.79
CA ARG A 229 -11.95 -9.82 -11.53
C ARG A 229 -10.57 -9.90 -10.88
N GLY A 230 -10.30 -10.90 -10.05
CA GLY A 230 -8.96 -11.17 -9.54
C GLY A 230 -8.72 -10.77 -8.08
N ALA A 231 -7.82 -11.47 -7.38
CA ALA A 231 -7.34 -11.05 -6.06
C ALA A 231 -6.19 -10.05 -6.17
N VAL A 232 -5.19 -10.33 -7.00
CA VAL A 232 -4.11 -9.40 -7.34
C VAL A 232 -4.18 -9.07 -8.82
N ARG A 233 -4.22 -7.77 -9.13
CA ARG A 233 -4.32 -7.26 -10.50
C ARG A 233 -3.13 -6.40 -10.85
N LEU A 234 -2.43 -6.76 -11.92
CA LEU A 234 -1.34 -6.03 -12.55
C LEU A 234 -1.52 -5.86 -14.08
N PRO A 235 -2.75 -5.75 -14.63
CA PRO A 235 -2.91 -5.66 -16.08
C PRO A 235 -2.28 -4.37 -16.61
N GLY A 236 -1.49 -4.47 -17.67
CA GLY A 236 -0.77 -3.34 -18.27
C GLY A 236 0.24 -2.66 -17.35
N ALA A 237 0.60 -3.29 -16.22
CA ALA A 237 1.65 -2.76 -15.36
C ALA A 237 3.02 -2.89 -16.06
N HIS A 238 3.92 -1.95 -15.78
CA HIS A 238 5.27 -1.91 -16.32
C HIS A 238 6.31 -1.81 -15.20
N ILE A 239 7.18 -2.82 -15.12
CA ILE A 239 8.22 -2.94 -14.10
C ILE A 239 9.57 -2.96 -14.82
N SER A 240 10.35 -1.89 -14.70
CA SER A 240 11.66 -1.81 -15.38
C SER A 240 12.75 -2.65 -14.68
N GLY A 241 12.54 -3.04 -13.43
CA GLY A 241 13.36 -4.00 -12.71
C GLY A 241 12.79 -5.41 -12.76
N GLN A 242 13.01 -6.16 -11.68
CA GLN A 242 12.47 -7.51 -11.51
C GLN A 242 11.09 -7.47 -10.84
N LEU A 243 10.24 -8.43 -11.18
CA LEU A 243 9.06 -8.78 -10.40
C LEU A 243 9.37 -10.03 -9.56
N ASN A 244 9.47 -9.86 -8.25
CA ASN A 244 9.73 -10.96 -7.33
C ASN A 244 8.45 -11.34 -6.57
N LEU A 245 8.00 -12.56 -6.78
CA LEU A 245 6.84 -13.23 -6.19
C LEU A 245 7.25 -14.54 -5.50
N ASP A 246 8.53 -14.69 -5.12
CA ASP A 246 9.05 -15.88 -4.46
C ASP A 246 8.34 -16.13 -3.13
N GLY A 247 7.85 -17.37 -2.94
CA GLY A 247 7.14 -17.81 -1.74
C GLY A 247 5.80 -17.10 -1.48
N VAL A 248 5.25 -16.37 -2.45
CA VAL A 248 3.94 -15.70 -2.33
C VAL A 248 2.80 -16.70 -2.30
N ALA A 249 1.75 -16.39 -1.53
CA ALA A 249 0.48 -17.13 -1.57
C ALA A 249 -0.70 -16.23 -1.96
N LEU A 250 -1.36 -16.56 -3.07
CA LEU A 250 -2.54 -15.86 -3.58
C LEU A 250 -3.77 -16.77 -3.55
N VAL A 251 -4.88 -16.25 -3.03
CA VAL A 251 -6.16 -16.97 -2.98
C VAL A 251 -7.28 -16.09 -3.52
N ASN A 252 -8.06 -16.65 -4.44
CA ASN A 252 -9.32 -16.08 -4.87
C ASN A 252 -10.35 -17.20 -5.15
N PRO A 253 -11.33 -17.44 -4.27
CA PRO A 253 -12.32 -18.48 -4.49
C PRO A 253 -13.41 -18.07 -5.50
N ALA A 254 -13.40 -16.82 -6.00
CA ALA A 254 -14.44 -16.29 -6.89
C ALA A 254 -13.94 -15.98 -8.31
N GLY A 255 -12.65 -16.13 -8.60
CA GLY A 255 -12.03 -15.75 -9.88
C GLY A 255 -10.53 -16.03 -9.91
N PRO A 256 -9.78 -15.41 -10.84
CA PRO A 256 -8.32 -15.57 -10.91
C PRO A 256 -7.62 -15.14 -9.61
N ALA A 257 -6.56 -15.84 -9.20
CA ALA A 257 -5.72 -15.38 -8.10
C ALA A 257 -4.84 -14.20 -8.55
N LEU A 258 -4.22 -14.31 -9.73
CA LEU A 258 -3.36 -13.28 -10.33
C LEU A 258 -3.83 -12.94 -11.75
N ILE A 259 -3.99 -11.65 -12.03
CA ILE A 259 -4.21 -11.12 -13.38
C ILE A 259 -3.03 -10.24 -13.77
N GLY A 260 -2.20 -10.71 -14.70
CA GLY A 260 -1.06 -10.01 -15.29
C GLY A 260 -1.19 -9.87 -16.81
N ASP A 261 -2.40 -9.71 -17.33
CA ASP A 261 -2.66 -9.48 -18.75
C ASP A 261 -1.87 -8.25 -19.25
N HIS A 262 -1.12 -8.36 -20.34
CA HIS A 262 -0.26 -7.28 -20.88
C HIS A 262 0.77 -6.74 -19.88
N LEU A 263 1.18 -7.54 -18.90
CA LEU A 263 2.25 -7.18 -17.97
C LEU A 263 3.59 -7.08 -18.70
N GLU A 264 4.29 -5.97 -18.53
CA GLU A 264 5.64 -5.76 -19.08
C GLU A 264 6.67 -5.73 -17.94
N VAL A 265 7.69 -6.60 -18.03
CA VAL A 265 8.81 -6.66 -17.09
C VAL A 265 10.12 -6.64 -17.86
N ASP A 266 10.90 -5.58 -17.72
CA ASP A 266 12.20 -5.44 -18.39
C ASP A 266 13.26 -6.36 -17.76
N GLY A 267 13.08 -6.72 -16.48
CA GLY A 267 13.88 -7.70 -15.77
C GLY A 267 13.29 -9.12 -15.83
N GLY A 268 13.64 -9.92 -14.82
CA GLY A 268 13.09 -11.27 -14.64
C GLY A 268 11.84 -11.29 -13.76
N VAL A 269 11.01 -12.32 -13.93
CA VAL A 269 9.90 -12.67 -13.04
C VAL A 269 10.29 -13.93 -12.26
N PHE A 270 10.24 -13.84 -10.94
CA PHE A 270 10.60 -14.93 -10.03
C PHE A 270 9.38 -15.36 -9.22
N LEU A 271 9.04 -16.64 -9.31
CA LEU A 271 7.88 -17.28 -8.68
C LEU A 271 8.33 -18.55 -7.94
N ASP A 272 9.54 -18.60 -7.40
CA ASP A 272 10.05 -19.80 -6.74
C ASP A 272 9.22 -20.12 -5.49
N GLY A 273 8.58 -21.29 -5.46
CA GLY A 273 7.65 -21.68 -4.39
C GLY A 273 6.35 -20.85 -4.34
N PHE A 274 6.02 -20.12 -5.40
CA PHE A 274 4.77 -19.36 -5.53
C PHE A 274 3.54 -20.27 -5.48
N THR A 275 2.49 -19.87 -4.78
CA THR A 275 1.21 -20.59 -4.76
C THR A 275 0.06 -19.69 -5.17
N ALA A 276 -0.79 -20.18 -6.08
CA ALA A 276 -1.99 -19.49 -6.50
C ALA A 276 -3.17 -20.46 -6.57
N THR A 277 -4.21 -20.16 -5.80
CA THR A 277 -5.49 -20.86 -5.87
C THR A 277 -6.55 -19.90 -6.38
N GLY A 278 -6.95 -20.10 -7.64
CA GLY A 278 -8.02 -19.35 -8.28
C GLY A 278 -9.24 -20.21 -8.53
N HIS A 279 -10.26 -19.61 -9.13
CA HIS A 279 -11.51 -20.24 -9.53
C HIS A 279 -12.03 -19.62 -10.83
N GLY A 280 -13.04 -20.25 -11.44
CA GLY A 280 -13.66 -19.79 -12.68
C GLY A 280 -12.93 -20.27 -13.94
N GLU A 281 -13.45 -19.86 -15.09
CA GLU A 281 -12.97 -20.28 -16.42
C GLU A 281 -11.75 -19.47 -16.90
N ASP A 282 -11.51 -18.30 -16.29
CA ASP A 282 -10.52 -17.32 -16.73
C ASP A 282 -9.07 -17.61 -16.33
N GLY A 283 -8.78 -18.77 -15.74
CA GLY A 283 -7.44 -19.13 -15.27
C GLY A 283 -7.17 -18.73 -13.80
N ALA A 284 -6.41 -19.53 -13.05
CA ALA A 284 -5.95 -19.09 -11.72
C ALA A 284 -4.85 -18.04 -11.80
N VAL A 285 -3.93 -18.19 -12.74
CA VAL A 285 -2.94 -17.17 -13.11
C VAL A 285 -3.11 -16.82 -14.58
N ARG A 286 -3.20 -15.52 -14.87
CA ARG A 286 -3.32 -14.99 -16.22
C ARG A 286 -2.11 -14.15 -16.57
N LEU A 287 -1.49 -14.44 -17.70
CA LEU A 287 -0.40 -13.69 -18.33
C LEU A 287 -0.58 -13.56 -19.86
N PRO A 288 -1.81 -13.40 -20.41
CA PRO A 288 -1.95 -13.22 -21.84
C PRO A 288 -1.26 -11.93 -22.29
N ASP A 289 -0.57 -11.99 -23.41
CA ASP A 289 0.17 -10.86 -24.01
C ASP A 289 1.22 -10.22 -23.09
N ALA A 290 1.60 -10.89 -21.99
CA ALA A 290 2.66 -10.41 -21.11
C ALA A 290 4.04 -10.57 -21.78
N HIS A 291 4.94 -9.65 -21.48
CA HIS A 291 6.32 -9.66 -21.97
C HIS A 291 7.30 -9.57 -20.81
N ILE A 292 8.19 -10.56 -20.75
CA ILE A 292 9.28 -10.65 -19.79
C ILE A 292 10.58 -10.63 -20.59
N ALA A 293 11.34 -9.56 -20.48
CA ALA A 293 12.62 -9.44 -21.20
C ALA A 293 13.74 -10.26 -20.53
N GLY A 294 13.62 -10.51 -19.22
CA GLY A 294 14.50 -11.42 -18.48
C GLY A 294 14.00 -12.85 -18.46
N GLN A 295 14.40 -13.58 -17.41
CA GLN A 295 14.00 -14.96 -17.17
C GLN A 295 12.59 -15.04 -16.55
N LEU A 296 11.91 -16.16 -16.76
CA LEU A 296 10.71 -16.55 -16.01
C LEU A 296 11.03 -17.78 -15.16
N ASN A 297 11.11 -17.61 -13.85
CA ASN A 297 11.34 -18.72 -12.93
C ASN A 297 10.02 -19.14 -12.25
N LEU A 298 9.57 -20.38 -12.51
CA LEU A 298 8.39 -21.04 -11.95
C LEU A 298 8.77 -22.25 -11.07
N ASP A 299 10.03 -22.36 -10.65
CA ASP A 299 10.51 -23.47 -9.83
C ASP A 299 9.64 -23.63 -8.60
N ARG A 300 9.23 -24.87 -8.31
CA ARG A 300 8.38 -25.24 -7.16
C ARG A 300 7.06 -24.46 -7.05
N ALA A 301 6.64 -23.72 -8.07
CA ALA A 301 5.37 -23.02 -8.07
C ALA A 301 4.20 -24.01 -8.17
N ALA A 302 3.09 -23.71 -7.49
CA ALA A 302 1.90 -24.53 -7.46
C ALA A 302 0.66 -23.71 -7.81
N LEU A 303 0.05 -24.00 -8.95
CA LEU A 303 -1.13 -23.33 -9.46
C LEU A 303 -2.33 -24.28 -9.42
N THR A 304 -3.43 -23.84 -8.83
CA THR A 304 -4.66 -24.64 -8.72
C THR A 304 -5.86 -23.85 -9.20
N ASN A 305 -6.64 -24.44 -10.12
CA ASN A 305 -7.97 -23.98 -10.50
C ASN A 305 -8.91 -25.20 -10.65
N PRO A 306 -9.89 -25.38 -9.75
CA PRO A 306 -10.78 -26.54 -9.80
C PRO A 306 -11.83 -26.48 -10.92
N THR A 307 -12.00 -25.35 -11.61
CA THR A 307 -13.05 -25.18 -12.62
C THR A 307 -12.57 -24.70 -13.98
N GLY A 308 -11.29 -24.41 -14.14
CA GLY A 308 -10.72 -23.91 -15.39
C GLY A 308 -9.20 -24.10 -15.44
N ALA A 309 -8.55 -23.43 -16.38
CA ALA A 309 -7.09 -23.54 -16.53
C ALA A 309 -6.36 -23.09 -15.25
N ALA A 310 -5.23 -23.73 -14.92
CA ALA A 310 -4.39 -23.25 -13.83
C ALA A 310 -3.55 -22.03 -14.25
N LEU A 311 -3.03 -22.07 -15.48
CA LEU A 311 -2.25 -20.99 -16.10
C LEU A 311 -2.84 -20.70 -17.49
N LEU A 312 -3.16 -19.43 -17.74
CA LEU A 312 -3.51 -18.91 -19.06
C LEU A 312 -2.42 -17.92 -19.47
N ALA A 313 -1.65 -18.25 -20.50
CA ALA A 313 -0.46 -17.52 -20.91
C ALA A 313 -0.38 -17.37 -22.44
N ASP A 314 -1.52 -17.13 -23.07
CA ASP A 314 -1.61 -16.95 -24.52
C ASP A 314 -0.73 -15.78 -24.96
N HIS A 315 0.14 -16.00 -25.95
CA HIS A 315 1.09 -14.99 -26.43
C HIS A 315 2.10 -14.46 -25.40
N LEU A 316 2.26 -15.13 -24.24
CA LEU A 316 3.34 -14.82 -23.31
C LEU A 316 4.70 -14.89 -24.02
N ARG A 317 5.47 -13.81 -23.90
CA ARG A 317 6.83 -13.71 -24.44
C ARG A 317 7.83 -13.66 -23.30
N VAL A 318 8.80 -14.58 -23.33
CA VAL A 318 9.99 -14.59 -22.46
C VAL A 318 11.21 -14.53 -23.37
N ASP A 319 12.03 -13.48 -23.23
CA ASP A 319 13.20 -13.29 -24.11
C ASP A 319 14.44 -14.07 -23.65
N SER A 320 14.45 -14.54 -22.40
CA SER A 320 15.53 -15.35 -21.81
C SER A 320 15.02 -16.76 -21.43
N ASP A 321 15.61 -17.35 -20.39
CA ASP A 321 15.31 -18.71 -19.95
C ASP A 321 13.99 -18.81 -19.17
N MET A 322 13.36 -19.98 -19.26
CA MET A 322 12.23 -20.37 -18.43
C MET A 322 12.62 -21.57 -17.56
N PHE A 323 12.50 -21.42 -16.24
CA PHE A 323 12.74 -22.47 -15.24
C PHE A 323 11.40 -22.94 -14.66
N ALA A 324 11.25 -24.24 -14.43
CA ALA A 324 9.99 -24.84 -13.95
C ALA A 324 10.26 -26.18 -13.20
N GLU A 325 11.40 -26.31 -12.54
CA GLU A 325 11.74 -27.49 -11.75
C GLU A 325 10.75 -27.65 -10.59
N GLY A 326 10.02 -28.76 -10.54
CA GLY A 326 9.02 -28.99 -9.51
C GLY A 326 7.74 -28.15 -9.65
N PHE A 327 7.55 -27.47 -10.78
CA PHE A 327 6.32 -26.75 -11.10
C PHE A 327 5.11 -27.70 -11.16
N THR A 328 4.00 -27.30 -10.54
CA THR A 328 2.74 -28.05 -10.56
C THR A 328 1.59 -27.14 -10.96
N ALA A 329 0.77 -27.61 -11.90
CA ALA A 329 -0.41 -26.90 -12.37
C ALA A 329 -1.59 -27.85 -12.46
N THR A 330 -2.59 -27.66 -11.60
CA THR A 330 -3.79 -28.48 -11.55
C THR A 330 -4.99 -27.65 -11.99
N GLY A 331 -5.46 -27.90 -13.21
CA GLY A 331 -6.58 -27.20 -13.83
C GLY A 331 -7.53 -28.15 -14.52
N HIS A 332 -8.69 -27.66 -14.90
CA HIS A 332 -9.62 -28.35 -15.79
C HIS A 332 -9.57 -27.67 -17.16
N SER A 333 -9.30 -28.45 -18.21
CA SER A 333 -9.49 -27.98 -19.59
C SER A 333 -10.99 -27.90 -19.87
N PRO A 334 -11.48 -26.82 -20.50
CA PRO A 334 -12.86 -26.77 -20.99
C PRO A 334 -13.13 -27.84 -22.06
#